data_AF-A0A1Q3BZT4-F1
#
_entry.id   AF-A0A1Q3BZT4-F1
#
_cell.length_a   1.000
_cell.length_b   1.000
_cell.length_c   1.000
_cell.angle_alpha   90.00
_cell.angle_beta   90.00
_cell.angle_gamma   90.00
#
_symmetry.space_group_name_H-M   'P 1'
#
loop_
_entity.id
_entity.type
_entity.pdbx_description
1 polymer ?
#
loop_
_entity_poly.entity_id
_entity_poly.type
_entity_poly.pdbx_seq_one_letter_code
_entity_poly.pdbx_strand_id
1 'polypeptide(L)'
;SIYVGPCSRSISGVTVNGYHVITPLMPVQSTVLVNRGWVPRDWKDKPLEIPHDSHQHADIASLSVQYGEQSTWWRFWSKKPKIVEDQAPAITPVQVVGVVRGSENPSIFVPANDPSSTQWFFLNIPGIAPVLGLPENTLYIEDIIENVNPSNPYPLSKDVNILIRNSVMPQDHLNYTLTWYSLYAAVTFMAFKRMKPKKTQR
;
A
#
# COMPACT_ATOMS: atom_id res chain seq x y z
N SER A 1 -3.17 1.36 11.64
CA SER A 1 -3.12 1.00 10.20
C SER A 1 -3.02 -0.50 10.08
N ILE A 2 -3.48 -1.06 8.97
CA ILE A 2 -3.31 -2.49 8.64
C ILE A 2 -2.28 -2.63 7.52
N TYR A 3 -1.64 -3.79 7.48
CA TYR A 3 -0.67 -4.15 6.45
C TYR A 3 -1.27 -5.27 5.59
N VAL A 4 -1.32 -5.05 4.27
CA VAL A 4 -1.80 -6.04 3.29
C VAL A 4 -0.62 -6.50 2.44
N GLY A 5 -0.37 -7.80 2.38
CA GLY A 5 0.73 -8.43 1.65
C GLY A 5 1.12 -9.79 2.23
N PRO A 6 2.19 -10.43 1.75
CA PRO A 6 3.35 -9.81 1.10
C PRO A 6 3.13 -9.42 -0.37
N CYS A 7 3.57 -8.20 -0.73
CA CYS A 7 3.60 -7.71 -2.11
C CYS A 7 5.05 -7.34 -2.48
N SER A 8 5.59 -7.99 -3.51
CA SER A 8 6.92 -7.68 -4.05
C SER A 8 6.85 -6.49 -5.01
N ARG A 9 7.79 -5.55 -4.90
CA ARG A 9 7.96 -4.43 -5.85
C ARG A 9 9.40 -4.40 -6.35
N SER A 10 9.58 -4.12 -7.64
CA SER A 10 10.90 -3.85 -8.21
C SER A 10 11.27 -2.39 -7.98
N ILE A 11 12.39 -2.15 -7.31
CA ILE A 11 12.93 -0.82 -6.99
C ILE A 11 14.37 -0.80 -7.52
N SER A 12 14.65 0.07 -8.49
CA SER A 12 15.98 0.22 -9.10
C SER A 12 16.59 -1.12 -9.58
N GLY A 13 15.76 -2.03 -10.08
CA GLY A 13 16.18 -3.34 -10.58
C GLY A 13 16.26 -4.45 -9.51
N VAL A 14 16.06 -4.13 -8.24
CA VAL A 14 16.04 -5.10 -7.13
C VAL A 14 14.60 -5.39 -6.71
N THR A 15 14.22 -6.66 -6.64
CA THR A 15 12.91 -7.06 -6.10
C THR A 15 12.94 -7.06 -4.58
N VAL A 16 12.11 -6.23 -3.98
CA VAL A 16 11.96 -6.12 -2.52
C VAL A 16 10.55 -6.52 -2.12
N ASN A 17 10.44 -7.34 -1.07
CA ASN A 17 9.15 -7.71 -0.49
C ASN A 17 8.71 -6.66 0.54
N GLY A 18 7.41 -6.37 0.55
CA GLY A 18 6.83 -5.39 1.45
C GLY A 18 5.32 -5.53 1.58
N TYR A 19 4.68 -4.47 2.04
CA TYR A 19 3.25 -4.44 2.35
C TYR A 19 2.63 -3.13 1.88
N HIS A 20 1.33 -3.17 1.60
CA HIS A 20 0.52 -1.97 1.47
C HIS A 20 0.02 -1.51 2.84
N VAL A 21 0.15 -0.22 3.12
CA VAL A 21 -0.33 0.38 4.38
C VAL A 21 -1.71 0.97 4.13
N ILE A 22 -2.69 0.47 4.86
CA ILE A 22 -4.06 0.97 4.78
C ILE A 22 -4.43 1.57 6.13
N THR A 23 -4.86 2.82 6.09
CA THR A 23 -5.22 3.58 7.28
C THR A 23 -6.70 3.93 7.24
N PRO A 24 -7.48 3.53 8.24
CA PRO A 24 -8.86 4.00 8.36
C PRO A 24 -8.84 5.48 8.76
N LEU A 25 -9.55 6.29 7.98
CA LEU A 25 -9.88 7.66 8.32
C LEU A 25 -11.38 7.73 8.61
N MET A 26 -11.72 8.49 9.64
CA MET A 26 -13.09 8.69 10.10
C MET A 26 -13.51 10.15 9.87
N PRO A 27 -13.80 10.57 8.62
CA PRO A 27 -14.52 11.81 8.37
C PRO A 27 -15.87 11.84 9.11
N VAL A 28 -16.40 13.04 9.31
CA VAL A 28 -17.66 13.29 10.03
C VAL A 28 -18.87 12.55 9.43
N GLN A 29 -18.82 12.17 8.14
CA GLN A 29 -19.97 11.61 7.41
C GLN A 29 -19.85 10.13 7.01
N SER A 30 -18.65 9.64 6.71
CA SER A 30 -18.45 8.26 6.25
C SER A 30 -17.04 7.80 6.56
N THR A 31 -16.90 6.52 6.89
CA THR A 31 -15.60 5.90 7.13
C THR A 31 -14.92 5.57 5.80
N VAL A 32 -13.62 5.85 5.74
CA VAL A 32 -12.83 5.66 4.51
C VAL A 32 -11.56 4.90 4.83
N LEU A 33 -11.28 3.84 4.08
CA LEU A 33 -9.99 3.16 4.08
C LEU A 33 -9.10 3.79 3.03
N VAL A 34 -7.97 4.35 3.45
CA VAL A 34 -7.01 4.98 2.54
C VAL A 34 -5.79 4.09 2.40
N ASN A 35 -5.50 3.61 1.19
CA ASN A 35 -4.22 2.98 0.87
C ASN A 35 -3.16 4.07 0.65
N ARG A 36 -2.22 4.17 1.59
CA ARG A 36 -1.15 5.17 1.60
C ARG A 36 0.01 4.80 0.68
N GLY A 37 0.05 3.56 0.20
CA GLY A 37 1.11 3.06 -0.66
C GLY A 37 1.86 1.87 -0.06
N TRP A 38 2.95 1.52 -0.74
CA TRP A 38 3.78 0.37 -0.43
C TRP A 38 4.94 0.75 0.49
N VAL A 39 5.25 -0.12 1.45
CA VAL A 39 6.41 0.00 2.36
C VAL A 39 7.22 -1.30 2.37
N PRO A 40 8.55 -1.24 2.56
CA PRO A 40 9.39 -2.41 2.71
C PRO A 40 9.03 -3.21 3.96
N ARG A 41 9.43 -4.48 4.01
CA ARG A 41 9.18 -5.36 5.16
C ARG A 41 9.68 -4.77 6.49
N ASP A 42 10.86 -4.16 6.49
CA ASP A 42 11.51 -3.60 7.68
C ASP A 42 10.74 -2.45 8.34
N TRP A 43 9.75 -1.89 7.63
CA TRP A 43 8.91 -0.81 8.13
C TRP A 43 7.88 -1.29 9.16
N LYS A 44 7.53 -2.58 9.15
CA LYS A 44 6.62 -3.18 10.13
C LYS A 44 7.26 -3.27 11.52
N ASP A 45 8.59 -3.43 11.56
CA ASP A 45 9.33 -3.78 12.77
C ASP A 45 10.03 -2.58 13.41
N LYS A 46 10.00 -1.38 12.78
CA LYS A 46 10.49 -0.15 13.42
C LYS A 46 9.54 0.23 14.56
N PRO A 47 9.99 0.22 15.83
CA PRO A 47 9.30 0.96 16.88
C PRO A 47 9.25 2.42 16.43
N LEU A 48 8.15 3.12 16.73
CA LEU A 48 8.07 4.56 16.53
C LEU A 48 9.24 5.19 17.29
N GLU A 49 10.33 5.50 16.58
CA GLU A 49 11.38 6.36 17.10
C GLU A 49 10.74 7.73 17.21
N ILE A 50 10.21 8.01 18.41
CA ILE A 50 9.99 9.36 18.89
C ILE A 50 11.30 10.09 18.58
N PRO A 51 11.29 11.20 17.82
CA PRO A 51 12.50 11.96 17.59
C PRO A 51 13.06 12.36 18.96
N HIS A 52 14.05 11.61 19.45
CA HIS A 52 14.91 12.08 20.51
C HIS A 52 15.75 13.15 19.85
N ASP A 53 15.32 14.39 19.99
CA ASP A 53 16.19 15.54 19.87
C ASP A 53 17.50 15.18 20.59
N SER A 54 18.55 15.11 19.81
CA SER A 54 19.89 14.76 20.23
C SER A 54 20.34 15.67 21.36
N HIS A 55 20.35 15.15 22.60
CA HIS A 55 21.09 15.77 23.69
C HIS A 55 22.58 15.42 23.53
N GLN A 56 23.42 16.45 23.42
CA GLN A 56 24.84 16.31 23.75
C GLN A 56 25.02 16.06 25.25
N HIS A 57 26.08 15.28 25.53
CA HIS A 57 26.69 14.93 26.82
C HIS A 57 25.99 13.81 27.58
N ALA A 58 26.41 12.55 27.35
CA ALA A 58 27.59 11.92 27.97
C ALA A 58 27.41 11.77 29.48
N ASP A 59 27.08 10.56 29.95
CA ASP A 59 28.06 9.68 30.58
C ASP A 59 27.41 8.45 31.23
N ILE A 60 28.22 7.40 31.31
CA ILE A 60 28.11 6.24 32.22
C ILE A 60 27.22 5.08 31.75
N ALA A 61 27.92 4.20 31.05
CA ALA A 61 27.83 2.74 31.12
C ALA A 61 27.21 2.16 32.40
N SER A 62 26.47 1.07 32.21
CA SER A 62 26.40 -0.16 33.03
C SER A 62 24.95 -0.63 33.17
N LEU A 63 24.62 -1.64 32.39
CA LEU A 63 23.53 -2.57 32.66
C LEU A 63 23.56 -3.03 34.13
N SER A 64 22.41 -3.03 34.79
CA SER A 64 21.81 -4.27 35.32
C SER A 64 20.51 -3.94 36.09
N VAL A 65 19.38 -4.37 35.54
CA VAL A 65 18.11 -4.44 36.27
C VAL A 65 17.95 -5.87 36.75
N GLN A 66 18.13 -6.11 38.05
CA GLN A 66 17.58 -7.27 38.74
C GLN A 66 16.37 -6.80 39.56
N TYR A 67 15.23 -7.45 39.33
CA TYR A 67 14.00 -7.26 40.09
C TYR A 67 14.15 -7.90 41.48
N GLY A 68 13.89 -7.12 42.52
CA GLY A 68 13.82 -7.58 43.90
C GLY A 68 12.88 -6.69 44.71
N GLU A 69 11.71 -7.27 44.99
CA GLU A 69 10.69 -6.97 45.98
C GLU A 69 10.78 -5.77 46.96
N GLN A 70 9.58 -5.22 47.19
CA GLN A 70 9.04 -4.64 48.43
C GLN A 70 9.24 -3.15 48.77
N SER A 71 8.11 -2.45 48.60
CA SER A 71 7.45 -1.64 49.63
C SER A 71 7.95 -0.21 49.89
N THR A 72 6.98 0.66 50.22
CA THR A 72 7.09 2.05 50.75
C THR A 72 6.98 3.24 49.78
N TRP A 73 6.17 3.16 48.71
CA TRP A 73 5.99 4.31 47.79
C TRP A 73 4.70 5.15 48.00
N TRP A 74 3.75 4.70 48.82
CA TRP A 74 2.44 5.37 48.97
C TRP A 74 2.45 6.65 49.83
N ARG A 75 3.56 6.99 50.51
CA ARG A 75 3.65 8.18 51.41
C ARG A 75 4.13 9.46 50.72
N PHE A 76 4.43 9.43 49.41
CA PHE A 76 4.92 10.60 48.67
C PHE A 76 3.94 11.16 47.64
N TRP A 77 2.80 10.50 47.38
CA TRP A 77 1.82 10.94 46.37
C TRP A 77 0.77 11.90 46.93
N SER A 78 1.21 12.97 47.58
CA SER A 78 0.36 14.10 47.97
C SER A 78 0.92 15.40 47.42
N LYS A 79 0.97 15.52 46.09
CA LYS A 79 1.01 16.80 45.40
C LYS A 79 -0.02 16.77 44.28
N LYS A 80 -1.03 17.64 44.39
CA LYS A 80 -2.05 17.85 43.36
C LYS A 80 -1.33 18.15 42.03
N PRO A 81 -1.61 17.42 40.93
CA PRO A 81 -1.07 17.79 39.64
C PRO A 81 -1.64 19.16 39.26
N LYS A 82 -0.74 20.09 38.96
CA LYS A 82 -1.06 21.37 38.36
C LYS A 82 -1.62 21.04 36.98
N ILE A 83 -2.91 21.30 36.76
CA ILE A 83 -3.56 21.16 35.46
C ILE A 83 -2.83 22.15 34.54
N VAL A 84 -1.87 21.63 33.77
CA VAL A 84 -1.38 22.30 32.58
C VAL A 84 -2.52 22.09 31.59
N GLU A 85 -3.17 23.20 31.26
CA GLU A 85 -4.20 23.28 30.25
C GLU A 85 -3.60 22.75 28.94
N ASP A 86 -3.93 21.49 28.66
CA ASP A 86 -3.45 20.75 27.50
C ASP A 86 -3.99 21.48 26.28
N GLN A 87 -3.12 22.24 25.61
CA GLN A 87 -3.45 22.85 24.33
C GLN A 87 -3.73 21.69 23.38
N ALA A 88 -5.01 21.42 23.17
CA ALA A 88 -5.48 20.45 22.19
C ALA A 88 -4.68 20.67 20.90
N PRO A 89 -4.03 19.63 20.35
CA PRO A 89 -3.24 19.79 19.14
C PRO A 89 -4.17 20.37 18.09
N ALA A 90 -3.76 21.49 17.48
CA ALA A 90 -4.47 22.10 16.38
C ALA A 90 -4.74 21.00 15.36
N ILE A 91 -6.01 20.59 15.21
CA ILE A 91 -6.42 19.55 14.29
C ILE A 91 -6.21 20.14 12.90
N THR A 92 -5.03 19.94 12.32
CA THR A 92 -4.77 20.35 10.96
C THR A 92 -5.66 19.49 10.07
N PRO A 93 -6.50 20.10 9.20
CA PRO A 93 -7.34 19.32 8.31
C PRO A 93 -6.44 18.53 7.37
N VAL A 94 -6.55 17.20 7.40
CA VAL A 94 -5.82 16.31 6.49
C VAL A 94 -6.63 16.18 5.20
N GLN A 95 -6.12 16.74 4.11
CA GLN A 95 -6.69 16.53 2.78
C GLN A 95 -6.06 15.28 2.16
N VAL A 96 -6.91 14.35 1.71
CA VAL A 96 -6.49 13.16 0.96
C VAL A 96 -7.17 13.21 -0.39
N VAL A 97 -6.38 13.13 -1.46
CA VAL A 97 -6.86 13.07 -2.83
C VAL A 97 -6.50 11.69 -3.38
N GLY A 98 -7.47 10.98 -3.94
CA GLY A 98 -7.23 9.62 -4.38
C GLY A 98 -8.33 9.07 -5.27
N VAL A 99 -8.10 7.85 -5.76
CA VAL A 99 -9.03 7.12 -6.63
C VAL A 99 -9.86 6.15 -5.80
N VAL A 100 -11.18 6.28 -5.88
CA VAL A 100 -12.09 5.31 -5.24
C VAL A 100 -12.01 3.97 -5.97
N ARG A 101 -11.79 2.89 -5.22
CA ARG A 101 -11.68 1.53 -5.75
C ARG A 101 -12.52 0.55 -4.90
N GLY A 102 -12.90 -0.57 -5.50
CA GLY A 102 -13.55 -1.67 -4.79
C GLY A 102 -12.54 -2.65 -4.20
N SER A 103 -13.04 -3.73 -3.62
CA SER A 103 -12.21 -4.86 -3.18
C SER A 103 -11.46 -5.47 -4.36
N GLU A 104 -10.28 -5.99 -4.08
CA GLU A 104 -9.48 -6.70 -5.06
C GLU A 104 -10.04 -8.12 -5.27
N ASN A 105 -10.04 -8.58 -6.52
CA ASN A 105 -10.38 -9.96 -6.87
C ASN A 105 -9.07 -10.77 -6.93
N PRO A 106 -8.82 -11.68 -5.97
CA PRO A 106 -7.59 -12.46 -5.96
C PRO A 106 -7.55 -13.48 -7.11
N SER A 107 -6.33 -13.82 -7.52
CA SER A 107 -6.08 -14.97 -8.39
C SER A 107 -6.17 -16.28 -7.62
N ILE A 108 -6.35 -17.41 -8.32
CA ILE A 108 -6.42 -18.77 -7.74
C ILE A 108 -5.18 -19.19 -6.94
N PHE A 109 -4.05 -18.50 -7.16
CA PHE A 109 -2.79 -18.78 -6.48
C PHE A 109 -2.59 -17.94 -5.22
N VAL A 110 -3.47 -16.97 -4.96
CA VAL A 110 -3.38 -16.11 -3.78
C VAL A 110 -4.05 -16.83 -2.61
N PRO A 111 -3.37 -17.01 -1.46
CA PRO A 111 -3.98 -17.60 -0.27
C PRO A 111 -5.17 -16.79 0.24
N ALA A 112 -6.10 -17.47 0.92
CA ALA A 112 -7.22 -16.82 1.57
C ALA A 112 -6.76 -15.90 2.71
N ASN A 113 -7.42 -14.75 2.87
CA ASN A 113 -7.22 -13.87 4.02
C ASN A 113 -7.70 -14.54 5.31
N ASP A 114 -7.03 -14.26 6.42
CA ASP A 114 -7.42 -14.70 7.76
C ASP A 114 -7.70 -13.47 8.66
N PRO A 115 -9.00 -13.14 8.87
CA PRO A 115 -9.41 -12.04 9.73
C PRO A 115 -9.00 -12.23 11.20
N SER A 116 -8.88 -13.48 11.66
CA SER A 116 -8.62 -13.78 13.08
C SER A 116 -7.17 -13.52 13.47
N SER A 117 -6.23 -13.83 12.58
CA SER A 117 -4.80 -13.56 12.76
C SER A 117 -4.37 -12.19 12.20
N THR A 118 -5.30 -11.38 11.69
CA THR A 118 -5.04 -10.09 11.02
C THR A 118 -4.05 -10.25 9.84
N GLN A 119 -4.12 -11.38 9.15
CA GLN A 119 -3.27 -11.68 8.00
C GLN A 119 -4.05 -11.48 6.70
N TRP A 120 -3.61 -10.50 5.92
CA TRP A 120 -4.27 -10.06 4.69
C TRP A 120 -3.31 -10.20 3.51
N PHE A 121 -3.60 -11.11 2.58
CA PHE A 121 -2.82 -11.33 1.35
C PHE A 121 -3.31 -10.45 0.19
N PHE A 122 -4.61 -10.22 0.12
CA PHE A 122 -5.25 -9.36 -0.88
C PHE A 122 -6.22 -8.40 -0.19
N LEU A 123 -6.55 -7.30 -0.87
CA LEU A 123 -7.44 -6.31 -0.30
C LEU A 123 -8.90 -6.76 -0.35
N ASN A 124 -9.46 -7.13 0.81
CA ASN A 124 -10.88 -7.48 0.94
C ASN A 124 -11.61 -6.51 1.88
N ILE A 125 -12.30 -5.50 1.33
CA ILE A 125 -13.01 -4.47 2.11
C ILE A 125 -14.07 -5.06 3.07
N PRO A 126 -15.00 -5.93 2.63
CA PRO A 126 -16.00 -6.49 3.54
C PRO A 126 -15.40 -7.45 4.57
N GLY A 127 -14.22 -8.02 4.33
CA GLY A 127 -13.50 -8.79 5.35
C GLY A 127 -12.80 -7.89 6.38
N ILE A 128 -12.20 -6.80 5.93
CA ILE A 128 -11.39 -5.89 6.75
C ILE A 128 -12.27 -4.95 7.60
N ALA A 129 -13.36 -4.44 7.05
CA ALA A 129 -14.20 -3.44 7.71
C ALA A 129 -14.72 -3.92 9.08
N PRO A 130 -15.29 -5.14 9.22
CA PRO A 130 -15.74 -5.64 10.52
C PRO A 130 -14.62 -5.81 11.54
N VAL A 131 -13.42 -6.25 11.12
CA VAL A 131 -12.25 -6.42 12.00
C VAL A 131 -11.78 -5.09 12.56
N LEU A 132 -11.93 -4.02 11.78
CA LEU A 132 -11.61 -2.66 12.20
C LEU A 132 -12.77 -1.94 12.90
N GLY A 133 -13.92 -2.59 13.09
CA GLY A 133 -15.12 -1.99 13.67
C GLY A 133 -15.75 -0.91 12.76
N LEU A 134 -15.52 -0.98 11.45
CA LEU A 134 -16.04 -0.04 10.46
C LEU A 134 -17.35 -0.55 9.86
N PRO A 135 -18.25 0.34 9.41
CA PRO A 135 -19.48 -0.04 8.74
C PRO A 135 -19.20 -0.74 7.40
N GLU A 136 -20.11 -1.60 6.96
CA GLU A 136 -19.98 -2.38 5.72
C GLU A 136 -19.88 -1.50 4.46
N ASN A 137 -20.43 -0.28 4.49
CA ASN A 137 -20.40 0.67 3.39
C ASN A 137 -19.11 1.52 3.36
N THR A 138 -18.00 0.98 3.88
CA THR A 138 -16.71 1.69 3.94
C THR A 138 -16.14 1.86 2.54
N LEU A 139 -15.84 3.11 2.19
CA LEU A 139 -15.22 3.43 0.91
C LEU A 139 -13.72 3.15 0.98
N TYR A 140 -13.16 2.60 -0.09
CA TYR A 140 -11.73 2.42 -0.23
C TYR A 140 -11.16 3.41 -1.26
N ILE A 141 -10.11 4.12 -0.87
CA ILE A 141 -9.45 5.14 -1.67
C ILE A 141 -7.96 4.82 -1.78
N GLU A 142 -7.43 4.86 -3.00
CA GLU A 142 -5.99 4.81 -3.25
C GLU A 142 -5.43 6.22 -3.29
N ASP A 143 -4.56 6.53 -2.32
CA ASP A 143 -3.99 7.86 -2.15
C ASP A 143 -3.01 8.21 -3.27
N ILE A 144 -3.19 9.38 -3.86
CA ILE A 144 -2.29 9.95 -4.85
C ILE A 144 -1.43 10.99 -4.16
N ILE A 145 -0.23 10.58 -3.74
CA ILE A 145 0.77 11.50 -3.21
C ILE A 145 1.54 12.09 -4.40
N GLU A 146 1.21 13.32 -4.78
CA GLU A 146 1.89 14.03 -5.88
C GLU A 146 3.28 14.56 -5.48
N ASN A 147 3.48 14.91 -4.20
CA ASN A 147 4.71 15.50 -3.70
C ASN A 147 5.38 14.59 -2.66
N VAL A 148 6.19 13.64 -3.14
CA VAL A 148 6.97 12.75 -2.28
C VAL A 148 8.22 13.51 -1.81
N ASN A 149 8.37 13.67 -0.49
CA ASN A 149 9.58 14.26 0.08
C ASN A 149 10.78 13.32 -0.15
N PRO A 150 11.87 13.76 -0.82
CA PRO A 150 13.03 12.90 -1.08
C PRO A 150 13.70 12.37 0.19
N SER A 151 13.56 13.07 1.33
CA SER A 151 14.10 12.63 2.62
C SER A 151 13.30 11.48 3.25
N ASN A 152 12.04 11.30 2.87
CA ASN A 152 11.21 10.19 3.32
C ASN A 152 10.35 9.66 2.16
N PRO A 153 10.92 8.77 1.32
CA PRO A 153 10.26 8.29 0.10
C PRO A 153 9.13 7.29 0.35
N TYR A 154 8.97 6.81 1.59
CA TYR A 154 7.93 5.87 1.97
C TYR A 154 6.80 6.57 2.73
N PRO A 155 5.54 6.14 2.55
CA PRO A 155 5.06 5.06 1.68
C PRO A 155 5.06 5.42 0.19
N LEU A 156 5.43 4.46 -0.66
CA LEU A 156 5.46 4.66 -2.11
C LEU A 156 4.05 4.54 -2.68
N SER A 157 3.50 5.65 -3.15
CA SER A 157 2.22 5.68 -3.85
C SER A 157 2.26 4.84 -5.13
N LYS A 158 1.06 4.46 -5.60
CA LYS A 158 0.88 3.88 -6.94
C LYS A 158 0.90 5.02 -7.96
N ASP A 159 1.48 4.77 -9.12
CA ASP A 159 1.44 5.74 -10.22
C ASP A 159 -0.01 5.95 -10.67
N VAL A 160 -0.43 7.21 -10.77
CA VAL A 160 -1.76 7.63 -11.21
C VAL A 160 -2.12 7.02 -12.57
N ASN A 161 -1.13 6.85 -13.46
CA ASN A 161 -1.36 6.22 -14.76
C ASN A 161 -1.83 4.77 -14.60
N ILE A 162 -1.27 4.02 -13.64
CA ILE A 162 -1.70 2.64 -13.35
C ILE A 162 -3.11 2.65 -12.76
N LEU A 163 -3.45 3.68 -11.97
CA LEU A 163 -4.79 3.83 -11.40
C LEU A 163 -5.85 4.19 -12.43
N ILE A 164 -5.48 4.79 -13.56
CA ILE A 164 -6.42 5.19 -14.62
C ILE A 164 -6.40 4.19 -15.78
N ARG A 165 -5.31 3.41 -15.93
CA ARG A 165 -5.22 2.41 -16.99
C ARG A 165 -6.04 1.17 -16.67
N ASN A 166 -7.06 0.92 -17.49
CA ASN A 166 -7.75 -0.37 -17.55
C ASN A 166 -6.83 -1.46 -18.12
N SER A 167 -7.12 -2.72 -17.78
CA SER A 167 -6.31 -3.88 -18.17
C SER A 167 -6.09 -4.03 -19.69
N VAL A 168 -6.99 -3.48 -20.52
CA VAL A 168 -6.84 -3.47 -21.97
C VAL A 168 -7.33 -2.13 -22.51
N MET A 169 -6.45 -1.38 -23.19
CA MET A 169 -6.81 -0.10 -23.79
C MET A 169 -7.34 -0.28 -25.22
N PRO A 170 -8.20 0.62 -25.71
CA PRO A 170 -8.61 0.66 -27.11
C PRO A 170 -7.40 0.68 -28.07
N GLN A 171 -6.33 1.39 -27.70
CA GLN A 171 -5.10 1.40 -28.49
C GLN A 171 -4.40 0.04 -28.54
N ASP A 172 -4.40 -0.72 -27.43
CA ASP A 172 -3.83 -2.07 -27.40
C ASP A 172 -4.60 -3.01 -28.33
N HIS A 173 -5.94 -2.88 -28.35
CA HIS A 173 -6.78 -3.61 -29.31
C HIS A 173 -6.47 -3.25 -30.76
N LEU A 174 -6.25 -1.97 -31.07
CA LEU A 174 -5.87 -1.54 -32.41
C LEU A 174 -4.50 -2.13 -32.80
N ASN A 175 -3.52 -2.08 -31.91
CA ASN A 175 -2.18 -2.63 -32.17
C ASN A 175 -2.24 -4.15 -32.40
N TYR A 176 -2.98 -4.87 -31.57
CA TYR A 176 -3.21 -6.30 -31.73
C TYR A 176 -3.89 -6.59 -33.07
N THR A 177 -4.97 -5.86 -33.39
CA THR A 177 -5.70 -5.98 -34.66
C THR A 177 -4.77 -5.79 -35.85
N LEU A 178 -3.98 -4.72 -35.89
CA LEU A 178 -3.03 -4.45 -36.97
C LEU A 178 -2.00 -5.57 -37.13
N THR A 179 -1.52 -6.14 -36.02
CA THR A 179 -0.58 -7.26 -36.04
C THR A 179 -1.21 -8.50 -36.70
N TRP A 180 -2.43 -8.86 -36.32
CA TRP A 180 -3.14 -10.01 -36.90
C TRP A 180 -3.50 -9.82 -38.36
N TYR A 181 -3.99 -8.65 -38.75
CA TYR A 181 -4.29 -8.36 -40.14
C TYR A 181 -3.02 -8.36 -40.99
N SER A 182 -1.89 -7.87 -40.47
CA SER A 182 -0.60 -7.91 -41.16
C SER A 182 -0.09 -9.34 -41.36
N LEU A 183 -0.16 -10.18 -40.32
CA LEU A 183 0.17 -11.61 -40.42
C LEU A 183 -0.75 -12.36 -41.39
N TYR A 184 -2.07 -12.11 -41.31
CA TYR A 184 -3.04 -12.69 -42.23
C TYR A 184 -2.78 -12.28 -43.68
N ALA A 185 -2.48 -11.00 -43.93
CA ALA A 185 -2.14 -10.49 -45.26
C ALA A 185 -0.86 -11.13 -45.79
N ALA A 186 0.19 -11.25 -44.96
CA ALA A 186 1.44 -11.89 -45.35
C ALA A 186 1.26 -13.36 -45.73
N VAL A 187 0.51 -14.13 -44.91
CA VAL A 187 0.21 -15.54 -45.19
C VAL A 187 -0.63 -15.68 -46.45
N THR A 188 -1.66 -14.85 -46.61
CA THR A 188 -2.52 -14.84 -47.80
C THR A 188 -1.71 -14.50 -49.06
N PHE A 189 -0.80 -13.53 -48.98
CA PHE A 189 0.11 -13.17 -50.08
C PHE A 189 1.05 -14.32 -50.46
N MET A 190 1.65 -14.99 -49.47
CA MET A 190 2.52 -16.15 -49.71
C MET A 190 1.75 -17.31 -50.35
N ALA A 191 0.54 -17.60 -49.85
CA ALA A 191 -0.34 -18.63 -50.41
C ALA A 191 -0.69 -18.32 -51.87
N PHE A 192 -1.10 -17.07 -52.15
CA PHE A 192 -1.40 -16.63 -53.51
C PHE A 192 -0.19 -16.76 -54.44
N LYS A 193 1.01 -16.34 -53.99
CA LYS A 193 2.24 -16.47 -54.79
C LYS A 193 2.62 -17.94 -55.04
N ARG A 194 2.41 -18.83 -54.06
CA ARG A 194 2.69 -20.27 -54.17
C ARG A 194 1.74 -20.99 -55.12
N MET A 195 0.46 -20.59 -55.16
CA MET A 195 -0.56 -21.24 -55.99
C MET A 195 -0.57 -20.79 -57.45
N LYS A 196 0.22 -19.78 -57.84
CA LYS A 196 0.33 -19.37 -59.25
C LYS A 196 1.00 -20.50 -60.07
N PRO A 197 0.33 -21.05 -61.10
CA PRO A 197 0.92 -22.11 -61.92
C PRO A 197 2.14 -21.57 -62.67
N LYS A 198 3.24 -22.33 -62.71
CA LYS A 198 4.37 -22.03 -63.60
C LYS A 198 3.88 -22.11 -65.04
N LYS A 199 4.03 -21.03 -65.82
CA LYS A 199 3.84 -21.10 -67.27
C LYS A 199 4.80 -22.16 -67.81
N THR A 200 4.25 -23.29 -68.24
CA THR A 200 5.00 -24.30 -68.98
C THR A 200 5.30 -23.69 -70.35
N GLN A 201 6.49 -23.14 -70.53
CA GLN A 201 7.00 -22.86 -71.88
C GLN A 201 7.27 -24.21 -72.53
N ARG A 202 6.55 -24.44 -73.64
CA ARG A 202 6.65 -25.62 -74.49
C ARG A 202 7.50 -25.27 -75.69
#